data_AF-A0AAP6DWV3-F1
#
_entry.id   AF-A0AAP6DWV3-F1
#
_cell.length_a   1.000
_cell.length_b   1.000
_cell.length_c   1.000
_cell.angle_alpha   90.00
_cell.angle_beta   90.00
_cell.angle_gamma   90.00
#
_symmetry.space_group_name_H-M   'P 1'
#
loop_
_entity.id
_entity.type
_entity.pdbx_description
1 polymer ?
#
loop_
_entity_poly.entity_id
_entity_poly.type
_entity_poly.pdbx_seq_one_letter_code
_entity_poly.pdbx_strand_id
1 'polypeptide(L)'
;MQIFTYKDFLKDKGIITFEQAEKIYEDLISSVNIHDSEFLEYWQRLIELCAQYAEARGKFLTIPLGEREYADESRKRIHDSIIIQLNIIKRYAEKLGNDVSWFDEFHDDRKRKGDFANYLNYIYAVNAR
;
A
#
# COMPACT_ATOMS: atom_id res chain seq x y z
N MET A 1 -1.69 -24.05 -8.63
CA MET A 1 -0.89 -23.00 -7.96
C MET A 1 0.19 -22.57 -8.92
N GLN A 2 0.29 -21.27 -9.20
CA GLN A 2 1.32 -20.73 -10.08
C GLN A 2 2.45 -20.16 -9.22
N ILE A 3 3.70 -20.39 -9.63
CA ILE A 3 4.87 -19.79 -9.00
C ILE A 3 5.11 -18.44 -9.68
N PHE A 4 5.24 -17.38 -8.89
CA PHE A 4 5.53 -16.04 -9.37
C PHE A 4 6.93 -15.63 -8.95
N THR A 5 7.66 -15.00 -9.86
CA THR A 5 8.93 -14.31 -9.56
C THR A 5 8.74 -12.81 -9.71
N TYR A 6 9.69 -12.03 -9.16
CA TYR A 6 9.70 -10.59 -9.41
C TYR A 6 9.80 -10.25 -10.91
N LYS A 7 10.51 -11.06 -11.70
CA LYS A 7 10.59 -10.89 -13.15
C LYS A 7 9.25 -11.09 -13.85
N ASP A 8 8.32 -11.84 -13.27
CA ASP A 8 6.97 -11.99 -13.82
C ASP A 8 6.11 -10.77 -13.49
N PHE A 9 6.24 -10.22 -12.28
CA PHE A 9 5.61 -8.97 -11.89
C PHE A 9 6.03 -7.81 -12.81
N LEU A 10 7.32 -7.71 -13.15
CA LEU A 10 7.86 -6.67 -14.04
C LEU A 10 7.27 -6.67 -15.46
N LYS A 11 6.59 -7.72 -15.88
CA LYS A 11 5.96 -7.81 -17.22
C LYS A 11 4.56 -7.17 -17.25
N ASP A 12 3.95 -6.94 -16.09
CA ASP A 12 2.60 -6.37 -16.01
C ASP A 12 2.62 -4.85 -16.28
N LYS A 13 1.52 -4.33 -16.83
CA LYS A 13 1.39 -2.91 -17.16
C LYS A 13 0.86 -2.14 -15.96
N GLY A 14 1.39 -0.94 -15.76
CA GLY A 14 0.91 -0.04 -14.70
C GLY A 14 1.42 -0.39 -13.30
N ILE A 15 2.37 -1.30 -13.17
CA ILE A 15 2.98 -1.66 -11.88
C ILE A 15 3.74 -0.49 -11.25
N ILE A 16 3.93 -0.57 -9.93
CA ILE A 16 4.97 0.17 -9.21
C ILE A 16 6.14 -0.79 -8.95
N THR A 17 7.33 -0.48 -9.46
CA THR A 17 8.56 -1.25 -9.14
C THR A 17 9.03 -0.99 -7.70
N PHE A 18 10.00 -1.76 -7.21
CA PHE A 18 10.58 -1.53 -5.88
C PHE A 18 11.18 -0.12 -5.76
N GLU A 19 11.88 0.33 -6.81
CA GLU A 19 12.52 1.64 -6.85
C GLU A 19 11.50 2.77 -6.89
N GLN A 20 10.40 2.59 -7.62
CA GLN A 20 9.30 3.56 -7.63
C GLN A 20 8.57 3.59 -6.28
N ALA A 21 8.34 2.43 -5.67
CA ALA A 21 7.71 2.35 -4.36
C ALA A 21 8.57 3.00 -3.28
N GLU A 22 9.88 2.76 -3.30
CA GLU A 22 10.82 3.37 -2.37
C GLU A 22 10.86 4.88 -2.53
N LYS A 23 10.93 5.38 -3.77
CA LYS A 23 10.87 6.83 -4.01
C LYS A 23 9.59 7.46 -3.47
N ILE A 24 8.43 6.86 -3.75
CA ILE A 24 7.15 7.34 -3.20
C ILE A 24 7.17 7.32 -1.67
N TYR A 25 7.79 6.29 -1.07
CA TYR A 25 7.89 6.20 0.38
C TYR A 25 8.80 7.30 0.96
N GLU A 26 9.98 7.53 0.38
CA GLU A 26 10.92 8.60 0.75
C GLU A 26 10.29 9.99 0.62
N ASP A 27 9.60 10.26 -0.48
CA ASP A 27 8.93 11.54 -0.71
C ASP A 27 7.76 11.73 0.27
N LEU A 28 7.00 10.67 0.57
CA LEU A 28 5.94 10.70 1.59
C LEU A 28 6.50 11.04 2.97
N ILE A 29 7.50 10.31 3.46
CA ILE A 29 8.05 10.54 4.81
C ILE A 29 8.75 11.90 4.93
N SER A 30 9.33 12.41 3.83
CA SER A 30 9.91 13.75 3.78
C SER A 30 8.84 14.86 3.80
N SER A 31 7.61 14.56 3.39
CA SER A 31 6.49 15.51 3.39
C SER A 31 5.78 15.67 4.73
N VAL A 32 6.17 14.94 5.77
CA VAL A 32 5.46 14.92 7.05
C VAL A 32 6.43 14.94 8.23
N ASN A 33 5.98 15.43 9.38
CA ASN A 33 6.73 15.30 10.61
C ASN A 33 6.52 13.90 11.20
N ILE A 34 7.53 13.03 11.07
CA ILE A 34 7.48 11.64 11.56
C ILE A 34 7.44 11.53 13.11
N HIS A 35 7.58 12.63 13.83
CA HIS A 35 7.45 12.69 15.28
C HIS A 35 6.12 13.32 15.73
N ASP A 36 5.27 13.73 14.80
CA ASP A 36 3.92 14.24 15.11
C ASP A 36 2.99 13.09 15.51
N SER A 37 2.30 13.24 16.64
CA SER A 37 1.45 12.18 17.18
C SER A 37 0.22 11.90 16.32
N GLU A 38 -0.38 12.93 15.71
CA GLU A 38 -1.55 12.76 14.85
C GLU A 38 -1.16 12.01 13.56
N PHE A 39 -0.01 12.37 12.96
CA PHE A 39 0.53 11.62 11.83
C PHE A 39 0.84 10.17 12.20
N LEU A 40 1.45 9.91 13.36
CA LEU A 40 1.79 8.56 13.79
C LEU A 40 0.55 7.66 13.95
N GLU A 41 -0.60 8.19 14.38
CA GLU A 41 -1.86 7.45 14.40
C GLU A 41 -2.33 7.08 12.98
N TYR A 42 -2.27 8.03 12.04
CA TYR A 42 -2.61 7.76 10.64
C TYR A 42 -1.67 6.75 10.00
N TRP A 43 -0.38 6.83 10.35
CA TRP A 43 0.65 5.94 9.85
C TRP A 43 0.49 4.53 10.39
N GLN A 44 0.30 4.37 11.70
CA GLN A 44 0.01 3.09 12.32
C GLN A 44 -1.18 2.41 11.64
N ARG A 45 -2.28 3.15 11.45
CA ARG A 45 -3.47 2.63 10.78
C ARG A 45 -3.18 2.18 9.35
N LEU A 46 -2.36 2.92 8.60
CA LEU A 46 -1.96 2.53 7.24
C LEU A 46 -1.20 1.20 7.25
N ILE A 47 -0.23 1.03 8.15
CA ILE A 47 0.58 -0.20 8.23
C ILE A 47 -0.27 -1.41 8.63
N GLU A 48 -1.20 -1.26 9.57
CA GLU A 48 -2.17 -2.32 9.93
C GLU A 48 -3.00 -2.77 8.71
N LEU A 49 -3.49 -1.83 7.92
CA LEU A 49 -4.24 -2.12 6.70
C LEU A 49 -3.37 -2.78 5.63
N CYS A 50 -2.11 -2.32 5.47
CA CYS A 50 -1.16 -2.91 4.53
C CYS A 50 -0.86 -4.37 4.87
N ALA A 51 -0.69 -4.70 6.16
CA ALA A 51 -0.49 -6.08 6.61
C ALA A 51 -1.69 -6.98 6.30
N GLN A 52 -2.90 -6.54 6.64
CA GLN A 52 -4.14 -7.26 6.32
C GLN A 52 -4.31 -7.46 4.81
N TYR A 53 -3.99 -6.44 4.03
CA TYR A 53 -4.08 -6.50 2.58
C TYR A 53 -3.07 -7.46 1.96
N ALA A 54 -1.82 -7.42 2.44
CA ALA A 54 -0.76 -8.32 1.98
C ALA A 54 -1.08 -9.78 2.30
N GLU A 55 -1.61 -10.06 3.49
CA GLU A 55 -2.10 -11.39 3.85
C GLU A 55 -3.23 -11.85 2.91
N ALA A 56 -4.26 -11.01 2.73
CA ALA A 56 -5.39 -11.34 1.86
C ALA A 56 -4.97 -11.56 0.40
N ARG A 57 -4.05 -10.74 -0.12
CA ARG A 57 -3.56 -10.84 -1.50
C ARG A 57 -2.62 -12.04 -1.68
N GLY A 58 -1.75 -12.30 -0.72
CA GLY A 58 -0.84 -13.46 -0.74
C GLY A 58 -1.59 -14.79 -0.67
N LYS A 59 -2.65 -14.87 0.15
CA LYS A 59 -3.49 -16.07 0.26
C LYS A 59 -4.40 -16.28 -0.96
N PHE A 60 -4.67 -15.26 -1.76
CA PHE A 60 -5.70 -15.34 -2.81
C PHE A 60 -5.56 -16.55 -3.75
N LEU A 61 -4.31 -16.91 -4.12
CA LEU A 61 -4.03 -18.02 -5.02
C LEU A 61 -4.14 -19.41 -4.36
N THR A 62 -4.23 -19.46 -3.03
CA THR A 62 -4.39 -20.68 -2.24
C THR A 62 -5.82 -20.88 -1.74
N ILE A 63 -6.71 -19.89 -1.92
CA ILE A 63 -8.11 -19.97 -1.49
C ILE A 63 -8.92 -20.92 -2.39
N PRO A 64 -9.70 -21.86 -1.81
CA PRO A 64 -10.61 -22.74 -2.55
C PRO A 64 -11.60 -21.94 -3.40
N LEU A 65 -11.97 -22.46 -4.58
CA LEU A 65 -12.81 -21.72 -5.54
C LEU A 65 -14.13 -21.22 -4.93
N GLY A 66 -14.77 -22.02 -4.07
CA GLY A 66 -16.05 -21.67 -3.42
C GLY A 66 -15.96 -20.53 -2.39
N GLU A 67 -14.76 -20.19 -1.93
CA GLU A 67 -14.52 -19.12 -0.94
C GLU A 67 -13.96 -17.84 -1.57
N ARG A 68 -13.59 -17.88 -2.86
CA ARG A 68 -12.90 -16.77 -3.52
C ARG A 68 -13.74 -15.51 -3.61
N GLU A 69 -15.04 -15.63 -3.84
CA GLU A 69 -15.93 -14.46 -3.94
C GLU A 69 -15.94 -13.65 -2.64
N TYR A 70 -16.13 -14.32 -1.51
CA TYR A 70 -16.08 -13.70 -0.19
C TYR A 70 -14.70 -13.10 0.12
N ALA A 71 -13.63 -13.83 -0.20
CA ALA A 71 -12.26 -13.34 -0.03
C ALA A 71 -11.95 -12.12 -0.91
N ASP A 72 -12.43 -12.10 -2.16
CA ASP A 72 -12.29 -10.98 -3.08
C ASP A 72 -13.00 -9.74 -2.55
N GLU A 73 -14.23 -9.90 -2.03
CA GLU A 73 -15.01 -8.82 -1.45
C GLU A 73 -14.32 -8.24 -0.21
N SER A 74 -13.85 -9.11 0.68
CA SER A 74 -13.08 -8.71 1.87
C SER A 74 -11.80 -7.95 1.51
N ARG A 75 -11.01 -8.50 0.56
CA ARG A 75 -9.80 -7.85 0.05
C ARG A 75 -10.11 -6.49 -0.56
N LYS A 76 -11.23 -6.35 -1.29
CA LYS A 76 -11.66 -5.08 -1.88
C LYS A 76 -11.96 -4.03 -0.80
N ARG A 77 -12.66 -4.39 0.28
CA ARG A 77 -12.92 -3.48 1.42
C ARG A 77 -11.65 -3.00 2.11
N ILE A 78 -10.68 -3.89 2.32
CA ILE A 78 -9.37 -3.52 2.89
C ILE A 78 -8.66 -2.56 1.94
N HIS A 79 -8.68 -2.83 0.63
CA HIS A 79 -8.07 -1.97 -0.36
C HIS A 79 -8.70 -0.57 -0.41
N ASP A 80 -10.04 -0.48 -0.37
CA ASP A 80 -10.75 0.80 -0.28
C ASP A 80 -10.34 1.58 0.98
N SER A 81 -10.14 0.87 2.10
CA SER A 81 -9.66 1.48 3.36
C SER A 81 -8.23 2.02 3.24
N ILE A 82 -7.33 1.33 2.54
CA ILE A 82 -5.97 1.82 2.25
C ILE A 82 -6.03 3.11 1.44
N ILE A 83 -6.87 3.14 0.39
CA ILE A 83 -7.02 4.32 -0.47
C ILE A 83 -7.52 5.51 0.35
N ILE A 84 -8.50 5.30 1.24
CA ILE A 84 -8.98 6.33 2.15
C ILE A 84 -7.85 6.80 3.07
N GLN A 85 -7.08 5.88 3.66
CA GLN A 85 -6.00 6.21 4.58
C GLN A 85 -4.87 7.01 3.91
N LEU A 86 -4.48 6.66 2.68
CA LEU A 86 -3.52 7.42 1.90
C LEU A 86 -4.04 8.85 1.62
N ASN A 87 -5.33 9.01 1.33
CA ASN A 87 -5.94 10.33 1.16
C ASN A 87 -5.98 11.14 2.46
N ILE A 88 -6.16 10.50 3.63
CA ILE A 88 -6.09 11.17 4.93
C ILE A 88 -4.69 11.74 5.14
N ILE A 89 -3.65 10.93 4.93
CA ILE A 89 -2.25 11.36 5.05
C ILE A 89 -1.94 12.50 4.07
N LYS A 90 -2.38 12.37 2.81
CA LYS A 90 -2.25 13.43 1.80
C LYS A 90 -2.88 14.74 2.28
N ARG A 91 -4.14 14.71 2.71
CA ARG A 91 -4.87 15.90 3.18
C ARG A 91 -4.25 16.51 4.43
N TYR A 92 -3.72 15.68 5.31
CA TYR A 92 -2.99 16.13 6.49
C TYR A 92 -1.74 16.91 6.08
N ALA A 93 -0.93 16.38 5.17
CA ALA A 93 0.23 17.09 4.61
C ALA A 93 -0.15 18.38 3.87
N GLU A 94 -1.21 18.35 3.04
CA GLU A 94 -1.75 19.54 2.35
C GLU A 94 -2.16 20.64 3.34
N LYS A 95 -2.82 20.28 4.44
CA LYS A 95 -3.24 21.22 5.50
C LYS A 95 -2.05 21.91 6.17
N LEU A 96 -0.90 21.23 6.26
CA LEU A 96 0.34 21.78 6.79
C LEU A 96 1.14 22.59 5.76
N GLY A 97 0.70 22.61 4.50
CA GLY A 97 1.41 23.29 3.41
C GLY A 97 2.61 22.51 2.87
N ASN A 98 2.67 21.20 3.12
CA ASN A 98 3.77 20.35 2.69
C ASN A 98 3.55 19.83 1.26
N ASP A 99 4.64 19.37 0.62
CA ASP A 99 4.58 18.78 -0.72
C ASP A 99 3.82 17.44 -0.70
N VAL A 100 2.91 17.25 -1.64
CA VAL A 100 2.12 16.02 -1.78
C VAL A 100 2.23 15.41 -3.18
N SER A 101 3.24 15.82 -3.94
CA SER A 101 3.52 15.32 -5.29
C SER A 101 3.70 13.80 -5.35
N TRP A 102 4.19 13.18 -4.26
CA TRP A 102 4.31 11.72 -4.11
C TRP A 102 2.99 10.98 -4.36
N PHE A 103 1.84 11.62 -4.10
CA PHE A 103 0.54 11.01 -4.29
C PHE A 103 0.16 10.91 -5.77
N ASP A 104 0.65 11.83 -6.60
CA ASP A 104 0.36 11.87 -8.03
C ASP A 104 1.01 10.71 -8.79
N GLU A 105 2.11 10.15 -8.27
CA GLU A 105 2.79 8.95 -8.80
C GLU A 105 1.90 7.70 -8.84
N PHE A 106 0.79 7.70 -8.10
CA PHE A 106 -0.21 6.64 -8.21
C PHE A 106 -1.10 6.77 -9.45
N HIS A 107 -1.11 7.90 -10.16
CA HIS A 107 -1.91 8.15 -11.37
C HIS A 107 -3.40 7.81 -11.23
N ASP A 108 -3.98 8.06 -10.04
CA ASP A 108 -5.32 7.60 -9.65
C ASP A 108 -5.57 6.08 -9.82
N ASP A 109 -4.53 5.29 -10.07
CA ASP A 109 -4.64 3.85 -10.23
C ASP A 109 -4.71 3.18 -8.86
N ARG A 110 -5.76 2.38 -8.67
CA ARG A 110 -5.97 1.59 -7.46
C ARG A 110 -4.93 0.47 -7.35
N LYS A 111 -4.57 -0.18 -8.45
CA LYS A 111 -3.60 -1.29 -8.44
C LYS A 111 -2.23 -0.81 -7.96
N ARG A 112 -1.79 0.35 -8.45
CA ARG A 112 -0.56 1.02 -8.00
C ARG A 112 -0.53 1.23 -6.49
N LYS A 113 -1.62 1.77 -5.91
CA LYS A 113 -1.75 1.94 -4.45
C LYS A 113 -1.68 0.60 -3.71
N GLY A 114 -2.28 -0.44 -4.27
CA GLY A 114 -2.18 -1.80 -3.73
C GLY A 114 -0.77 -2.40 -3.80
N ASP A 115 -0.02 -2.12 -4.87
CA ASP A 115 1.37 -2.58 -5.00
C ASP A 115 2.26 -1.88 -3.96
N PHE A 116 2.09 -0.56 -3.79
CA PHE A 116 2.74 0.22 -2.73
C PHE A 116 2.38 -0.28 -1.32
N ALA A 117 1.13 -0.67 -1.06
CA ALA A 117 0.74 -1.24 0.23
C ALA A 117 1.49 -2.55 0.55
N ASN A 118 1.68 -3.42 -0.45
CA ASN A 118 2.48 -4.64 -0.27
C ASN A 118 3.96 -4.31 -0.03
N TYR A 119 4.47 -3.26 -0.69
CA TYR A 119 5.83 -2.77 -0.45
C TYR A 119 6.03 -2.29 0.99
N LEU A 120 5.13 -1.46 1.51
CA LEU A 120 5.18 -1.01 2.91
C LEU A 120 5.14 -2.20 3.87
N ASN A 121 4.23 -3.17 3.66
CA ASN A 121 4.20 -4.36 4.50
C ASN A 121 5.50 -5.18 4.41
N TYR A 122 6.10 -5.31 3.22
CA TYR A 122 7.40 -5.96 3.06
C TYR A 122 8.45 -5.30 3.96
N ILE A 123 8.60 -3.97 3.90
CA ILE A 123 9.56 -3.22 4.72
C ILE A 123 9.33 -3.45 6.21
N TYR A 124 8.08 -3.38 6.67
CA TYR A 124 7.75 -3.59 8.07
C TYR A 124 7.99 -5.03 8.53
N ALA A 125 7.56 -6.01 7.72
CA ALA A 125 7.72 -7.42 8.04
C ALA A 125 9.20 -7.83 8.15
N VAL A 126 10.09 -7.30 7.30
CA VAL A 126 11.53 -7.61 7.38
C VAL A 126 12.24 -6.89 8.52
N ASN A 127 11.77 -5.71 8.94
CA ASN A 127 12.33 -4.96 10.06
C ASN A 127 11.89 -5.49 11.43
N ALA A 128 10.73 -6.15 11.52
CA ALA A 128 10.20 -6.76 12.75
C ALA A 128 10.88 -8.11 13.13
N ARG A 129 12.09 -8.36 12.62
CA ARG A 129 12.89 -9.56 12.86
C ARG A 129 13.49 -9.61 14.27
#